data_AF-A0A3G8YDH3-F1
#
_entry.id   AF-A0A3G8YDH3-F1
#
_cell.length_a   1.000
_cell.length_b   1.000
_cell.length_c   1.000
_cell.angle_alpha   90.00
_cell.angle_beta   90.00
_cell.angle_gamma   90.00
#
_symmetry.space_group_name_H-M   'P 1'
#
loop_
_entity.id
_entity.type
_entity.pdbx_description
1 polymer ?
#
loop_
_entity_poly.entity_id
_entity_poly.type
_entity_poly.pdbx_seq_one_letter_code
_entity_poly.pdbx_strand_id
1 'polypeptide(L)'
;MVKAVLSDSAPAAVQAYLAAATRHLPGRARAAVAAELYANLFQRMLDHSLSLSGEANGTAQAWAAALRDFGPPQHTARAFAKVHRWPPLIRTALAALALGSAGYAAARSVHWQALGWPLVQTQSEAQPTGSDAPQYTAQ
;
A
#
# COMPACT_ATOMS: atom_id res chain seq x y z
N MET A 1 -19.88 3.23 20.68
CA MET A 1 -21.25 2.64 20.71
C MET A 1 -22.30 3.45 19.93
N VAL A 2 -22.04 4.71 19.55
CA VAL A 2 -22.99 5.58 18.80
C VAL A 2 -23.16 5.21 17.32
N LYS A 3 -22.19 4.51 16.70
CA LYS A 3 -22.17 4.23 15.25
C LYS A 3 -23.26 3.26 14.77
N ALA A 4 -23.75 2.37 15.64
CA ALA A 4 -24.77 1.37 15.26
C ALA A 4 -26.18 1.96 15.19
N VAL A 5 -26.49 2.96 16.03
CA VAL A 5 -27.84 3.52 16.15
C VAL A 5 -28.22 4.36 14.92
N LEU A 6 -27.26 5.01 14.26
CA LEU A 6 -27.53 5.84 13.09
C LEU A 6 -27.74 5.03 11.80
N SER A 7 -27.28 3.77 11.76
CA SER A 7 -27.41 2.91 10.56
C SER A 7 -28.78 2.23 10.44
N ASP A 8 -29.43 1.90 11.56
CA ASP A 8 -30.76 1.26 11.56
C ASP A 8 -31.89 2.21 11.11
N SER A 9 -31.67 3.51 11.21
CA SER A 9 -32.59 4.55 10.74
C SER A 9 -32.44 4.90 9.25
N ALA A 10 -31.45 4.34 8.56
CA ALA A 10 -31.22 4.65 7.15
C ALA A 10 -32.24 3.93 6.25
N PRO A 11 -32.79 4.58 5.21
CA PRO A 11 -33.68 3.92 4.25
C PRO A 11 -33.04 2.67 3.63
N ALA A 12 -33.83 1.64 3.36
CA ALA A 12 -33.34 0.37 2.81
C ALA A 12 -32.51 0.55 1.51
N ALA A 13 -32.87 1.53 0.68
CA ALA A 13 -32.11 1.88 -0.53
C ALA A 13 -30.68 2.34 -0.22
N VAL A 14 -30.48 3.10 0.86
CA VAL A 14 -29.16 3.57 1.31
C VAL A 14 -28.35 2.38 1.82
N GLN A 15 -28.95 1.49 2.60
CA GLN A 15 -28.27 0.30 3.10
C GLN A 15 -27.82 -0.61 1.94
N ALA A 16 -28.69 -0.83 0.95
CA ALA A 16 -28.38 -1.58 -0.27
C ALA A 16 -27.24 -0.92 -1.06
N TYR A 17 -27.24 0.41 -1.16
CA TYR A 17 -26.17 1.17 -1.79
C TYR A 17 -24.83 0.97 -1.08
N LEU A 18 -24.78 1.12 0.26
CA LEU A 18 -23.57 0.95 1.06
C LEU A 18 -23.01 -0.47 0.94
N ALA A 19 -23.87 -1.48 0.99
CA ALA A 19 -23.48 -2.87 0.81
C ALA A 19 -22.85 -3.11 -0.57
N ALA A 20 -23.47 -2.59 -1.64
CA ALA A 20 -22.96 -2.70 -3.00
C ALA A 20 -21.65 -1.95 -3.21
N ALA A 21 -21.54 -0.71 -2.72
CA ALA A 21 -20.37 0.16 -2.85
C ALA A 21 -19.14 -0.40 -2.11
N THR A 22 -19.35 -1.12 -1.01
CA THR A 22 -18.25 -1.62 -0.16
C THR A 22 -18.00 -3.12 -0.27
N ARG A 23 -18.65 -3.82 -1.23
CA ARG A 23 -18.61 -5.28 -1.34
C ARG A 23 -17.20 -5.86 -1.52
N HIS A 24 -16.28 -5.11 -2.12
CA HIS A 24 -14.93 -5.59 -2.43
C HIS A 24 -13.88 -5.24 -1.36
N LEU A 25 -14.30 -4.64 -0.24
CA LEU A 25 -13.40 -4.20 0.82
C LEU A 25 -13.26 -5.26 1.92
N PRO A 26 -12.06 -5.39 2.51
CA PRO A 26 -11.85 -6.25 3.68
C PRO A 26 -12.59 -5.71 4.90
N GLY A 27 -13.04 -6.58 5.81
CA GLY A 27 -14.02 -6.25 6.86
C GLY A 27 -13.78 -4.94 7.64
N ARG A 28 -12.55 -4.70 8.12
CA ARG A 28 -12.22 -3.44 8.83
C ARG A 28 -12.34 -2.20 7.94
N ALA A 29 -11.82 -2.28 6.70
CA ALA A 29 -11.95 -1.18 5.73
C ALA A 29 -13.40 -0.99 5.28
N ARG A 30 -14.16 -2.08 5.11
CA ARG A 30 -15.59 -2.04 4.77
C ARG A 30 -16.37 -1.21 5.78
N ALA A 31 -16.22 -1.49 7.08
CA ALA A 31 -16.95 -0.78 8.12
C ALA A 31 -16.57 0.71 8.21
N ALA A 32 -15.27 1.04 8.08
CA ALA A 32 -14.80 2.42 8.06
C ALA A 32 -15.36 3.18 6.84
N VAL A 33 -15.18 2.63 5.63
CA VAL A 33 -15.65 3.25 4.39
C VAL A 33 -17.17 3.36 4.35
N ALA A 34 -17.91 2.36 4.82
CA ALA A 34 -19.36 2.42 4.88
C ALA A 34 -19.85 3.56 5.78
N ALA A 35 -19.18 3.80 6.92
CA ALA A 35 -19.52 4.91 7.79
C ALA A 35 -19.21 6.29 7.18
N GLU A 36 -18.05 6.45 6.55
CA GLU A 36 -17.70 7.70 5.84
C GLU A 36 -18.66 7.96 4.68
N LEU A 37 -18.96 6.93 3.90
CA LEU A 37 -19.89 7.03 2.78
C LEU A 37 -21.31 7.36 3.26
N TYR A 38 -21.75 6.77 4.37
CA TYR A 38 -23.03 7.12 5.00
C TYR A 38 -23.06 8.57 5.46
N ALA A 39 -22.01 9.06 6.12
CA ALA A 39 -21.93 10.45 6.57
C ALA A 39 -22.03 11.43 5.39
N ASN A 40 -21.33 11.15 4.28
CA ASN A 40 -21.40 11.98 3.09
C ASN A 40 -22.79 11.95 2.42
N LEU A 41 -23.41 10.76 2.32
CA LEU A 41 -24.78 10.64 1.79
C LEU A 41 -25.79 11.35 2.69
N PHE A 42 -25.62 11.29 4.01
CA PHE A 42 -26.46 11.98 4.98
C PHE A 42 -26.34 13.49 4.84
N GLN A 43 -25.11 14.03 4.76
CA GLN A 43 -24.89 15.44 4.49
C GLN A 43 -25.56 15.87 3.19
N ARG A 44 -25.41 15.08 2.11
CA ARG A 44 -26.02 15.39 0.82
C ARG A 44 -27.55 15.35 0.87
N MET A 45 -28.11 14.42 1.64
CA MET A 45 -29.54 14.37 1.90
C MET A 45 -30.01 15.63 2.64
N LEU A 46 -29.28 16.09 3.67
CA LEU A 46 -29.61 17.33 4.36
C LEU A 46 -29.62 18.51 3.40
N ASP A 47 -28.61 18.64 2.53
CA ASP A 47 -28.55 19.71 1.53
C ASP A 47 -29.80 19.71 0.63
N HIS A 48 -30.22 18.53 0.13
CA HIS A 48 -31.46 18.40 -0.67
C HIS A 48 -32.73 18.65 0.15
N SER A 49 -32.74 18.29 1.44
CA SER A 49 -33.91 18.47 2.30
C SER A 49 -34.25 19.94 2.52
N LEU A 50 -33.24 20.82 2.50
CA LEU A 50 -33.44 22.28 2.60
C LEU A 50 -34.21 22.83 1.39
N SER A 51 -34.07 22.23 0.21
CA SER A 51 -34.81 22.65 -0.99
C SER A 51 -36.22 22.06 -1.08
N LEU A 52 -36.51 21.00 -0.32
CA LEU A 52 -37.78 20.25 -0.36
C LEU A 52 -38.64 20.50 0.90
N SER A 53 -38.31 21.53 1.67
CA SER A 53 -39.01 21.86 2.92
C SER A 53 -40.48 22.21 2.64
N GLY A 54 -41.41 21.41 3.17
CA GLY A 54 -42.86 21.60 3.00
C GLY A 54 -43.54 20.53 2.13
N GLU A 55 -42.78 19.67 1.45
CA GLU A 55 -43.34 18.57 0.67
C GLU A 55 -43.64 17.35 1.55
N ALA A 56 -44.83 16.76 1.36
CA ALA A 56 -45.10 15.42 1.86
C ALA A 56 -44.13 14.44 1.17
N ASN A 57 -43.25 13.80 1.97
CA ASN A 57 -42.14 12.94 1.54
C ASN A 57 -40.82 13.65 1.14
N GLY A 58 -40.61 14.92 1.52
CA GLY A 58 -39.37 15.64 1.24
C GLY A 58 -38.10 14.88 1.65
N THR A 59 -38.08 14.21 2.81
CA THR A 59 -36.92 13.42 3.28
C THR A 59 -36.63 12.21 2.39
N ALA A 60 -37.65 11.47 1.96
CA ALA A 60 -37.46 10.31 1.07
C ALA A 60 -36.94 10.75 -0.31
N GLN A 61 -37.48 11.85 -0.84
CA GLN A 61 -37.02 12.46 -2.08
C GLN A 61 -35.58 12.98 -1.97
N ALA A 62 -35.21 13.58 -0.84
CA ALA A 62 -33.86 14.06 -0.56
C ALA A 62 -32.83 12.93 -0.52
N TRP A 63 -33.17 11.79 0.10
CA TRP A 63 -32.32 10.59 0.04
C TRP A 63 -32.17 10.05 -1.39
N ALA A 64 -33.26 10.00 -2.15
CA ALA A 64 -33.21 9.57 -3.54
C ALA A 64 -32.34 10.51 -4.39
N ALA A 65 -32.41 11.83 -4.16
CA ALA A 65 -31.56 12.82 -4.81
C ALA A 65 -30.08 12.65 -4.43
N ALA A 66 -29.78 12.47 -3.13
CA ALA A 66 -28.42 12.19 -2.67
C ALA A 66 -27.84 10.93 -3.32
N LEU A 67 -28.62 9.85 -3.44
CA LEU A 67 -28.18 8.63 -4.12
C LEU A 67 -27.94 8.84 -5.62
N ARG A 68 -28.78 9.66 -6.29
CA ARG A 68 -28.56 10.02 -7.70
C ARG A 68 -27.27 10.79 -7.91
N ASP A 69 -26.95 11.75 -7.02
CA ASP A 69 -25.71 12.53 -7.09
C ASP A 69 -24.46 11.67 -6.93
N PHE A 70 -24.52 10.68 -6.05
CA PHE A 70 -23.44 9.69 -5.87
C PHE A 70 -23.30 8.72 -7.05
N GLY A 71 -24.33 8.61 -7.89
CA GLY A 71 -24.32 7.74 -9.06
C GLY A 71 -24.30 6.25 -8.73
N PRO A 72 -24.05 5.38 -9.72
CA PRO A 72 -24.15 3.93 -9.55
C PRO A 72 -23.11 3.37 -8.55
N PRO A 73 -23.50 2.48 -7.63
CA PRO A 73 -22.60 1.95 -6.59
C PRO A 73 -21.42 1.16 -7.15
N GLN A 74 -21.50 0.66 -8.40
CA GLN A 74 -20.43 -0.07 -9.06
C GLN A 74 -19.22 0.81 -9.34
N HIS A 75 -19.42 2.10 -9.63
CA HIS A 75 -18.34 3.05 -9.87
C HIS A 75 -17.58 3.31 -8.57
N THR A 76 -18.32 3.59 -7.50
CA THR A 76 -17.80 3.77 -6.13
C THR A 76 -17.03 2.53 -5.67
N ALA A 77 -17.57 1.33 -5.89
CA ALA A 77 -16.90 0.08 -5.53
C ALA A 77 -15.57 -0.14 -6.26
N ARG A 78 -15.51 0.21 -7.56
CA ARG A 78 -14.26 0.13 -8.34
C ARG A 78 -13.22 1.13 -7.84
N ALA A 79 -13.64 2.36 -7.53
CA ALA A 79 -12.75 3.39 -6.97
C ALA A 79 -12.15 2.94 -5.63
N PHE A 80 -12.97 2.45 -4.70
CA PHE A 80 -12.48 1.95 -3.42
C PHE A 80 -11.60 0.71 -3.55
N ALA A 81 -11.96 -0.22 -4.45
CA ALA A 81 -11.12 -1.39 -4.71
C ALA A 81 -9.74 -0.98 -5.24
N LYS A 82 -9.64 0.05 -6.09
CA LYS A 82 -8.36 0.58 -6.56
C LYS A 82 -7.55 1.14 -5.40
N VAL A 83 -8.13 2.05 -4.60
CA VAL A 83 -7.42 2.70 -3.49
C VAL A 83 -6.95 1.69 -2.42
N HIS A 84 -7.76 0.68 -2.10
CA HIS A 84 -7.42 -0.28 -1.03
C HIS A 84 -6.62 -1.50 -1.50
N ARG A 85 -6.55 -1.81 -2.81
CA ARG A 85 -5.70 -2.91 -3.32
C ARG A 85 -4.27 -2.48 -3.66
N TRP A 86 -4.02 -1.20 -3.95
CA TRP A 86 -2.69 -0.74 -4.35
C TRP A 86 -1.63 -0.84 -3.24
N PRO A 87 -1.91 -0.45 -1.98
CA PRO A 87 -0.90 -0.53 -0.92
C PRO A 87 -0.35 -1.94 -0.65
N PRO A 88 -1.16 -3.01 -0.55
CA PRO A 88 -0.62 -4.35 -0.36
C PRO A 88 0.17 -4.84 -1.58
N LEU A 89 -0.26 -4.53 -2.81
CA LEU A 89 0.47 -4.90 -4.03
C LEU A 89 1.86 -4.27 -4.08
N ILE A 90 1.96 -2.98 -3.75
CA ILE A 90 3.25 -2.27 -3.70
C ILE A 90 4.14 -2.89 -2.62
N ARG A 91 3.59 -3.19 -1.44
CA ARG A 91 4.35 -3.84 -0.36
C ARG A 91 4.86 -5.22 -0.75
N THR A 92 4.05 -6.04 -1.42
CA THR A 92 4.48 -7.36 -1.90
C THR A 92 5.53 -7.25 -3.00
N ALA A 93 5.41 -6.27 -3.90
CA ALA A 93 6.40 -6.03 -4.94
C ALA A 93 7.74 -5.62 -4.34
N LEU A 94 7.73 -4.71 -3.35
CA LEU A 94 8.94 -4.29 -2.64
C LEU A 94 9.57 -5.45 -1.86
N ALA A 95 8.77 -6.28 -1.18
CA ALA A 95 9.27 -7.45 -0.47
C ALA A 95 9.89 -8.48 -1.42
N ALA A 96 9.24 -8.76 -2.55
CA ALA A 96 9.76 -9.66 -3.58
C ALA A 96 11.06 -9.14 -4.20
N LEU A 97 11.14 -7.82 -4.45
CA LEU A 97 12.35 -7.18 -4.94
C LEU A 97 13.49 -7.28 -3.93
N ALA A 98 13.21 -7.05 -2.64
CA ALA A 98 14.20 -7.17 -1.56
C ALA A 98 14.69 -8.62 -1.38
N LEU A 99 13.79 -9.61 -1.46
CA LEU A 99 14.18 -11.03 -1.44
C LEU A 99 14.99 -11.41 -2.69
N GLY A 100 14.58 -10.93 -3.85
CA GLY A 100 15.27 -11.18 -5.12
C GLY A 100 16.68 -10.59 -5.14
N SER A 101 16.86 -9.37 -4.63
CA SER A 101 18.18 -8.75 -4.54
C SER A 101 19.09 -9.45 -3.53
N ALA A 102 18.56 -9.86 -2.37
CA ALA A 102 19.30 -10.64 -1.39
C ALA A 102 19.71 -12.03 -1.94
N GLY A 103 18.78 -12.72 -2.61
CA GLY A 103 19.04 -14.02 -3.24
C GLY A 103 20.08 -13.91 -4.37
N TYR A 104 20.00 -12.86 -5.19
CA TYR A 104 20.99 -12.60 -6.23
C TYR A 104 22.39 -12.31 -5.64
N ALA A 105 22.48 -11.53 -4.55
CA ALA A 105 23.75 -11.27 -3.87
C ALA A 105 24.34 -12.54 -3.22
N ALA A 106 23.51 -13.40 -2.64
CA ALA A 106 23.91 -14.69 -2.09
C ALA A 106 24.40 -15.65 -3.19
N ALA A 107 23.65 -15.78 -4.29
CA ALA A 107 24.05 -16.61 -5.42
C ALA A 107 25.37 -16.11 -6.04
N ARG A 108 25.51 -14.78 -6.19
CA ARG A 108 26.74 -14.15 -6.69
C ARG A 108 27.92 -14.46 -5.78
N SER A 109 27.80 -14.28 -4.46
CA SER A 109 28.90 -14.54 -3.51
C SER A 109 29.34 -16.00 -3.48
N VAL A 110 28.42 -16.95 -3.61
CA VAL A 110 28.73 -18.38 -3.72
C VAL A 110 29.43 -18.70 -5.04
N HIS A 111 29.04 -18.07 -6.15
CA HIS A 111 29.65 -18.32 -7.46
C HIS A 111 31.10 -17.81 -7.57
N TRP A 112 31.45 -16.71 -6.89
CA TRP A 112 32.84 -16.21 -6.86
C TRP A 112 33.80 -17.16 -6.10
N GLN A 113 33.32 -17.87 -5.07
CA GLN A 113 34.11 -18.87 -4.36
C GLN A 113 34.28 -20.16 -5.18
N ALA A 114 33.27 -20.54 -5.98
CA ALA A 114 33.34 -21.70 -6.85
C ALA A 114 34.21 -21.49 -8.10
N LEU A 115 34.40 -20.24 -8.55
CA LEU A 115 35.22 -19.90 -9.72
C LEU A 115 36.73 -19.84 -9.45
N GLY A 116 37.18 -20.12 -8.21
CA GLY A 116 38.58 -20.41 -7.91
C GLY A 116 39.57 -19.34 -8.36
N TRP A 117 39.16 -18.06 -8.46
CA TRP A 117 40.08 -17.00 -8.83
C TRP A 117 41.04 -16.80 -7.66
N PRO A 118 42.34 -17.13 -7.78
CA PRO A 118 43.27 -16.81 -6.73
C PRO A 118 43.26 -15.29 -6.61
N LEU A 119 42.93 -14.77 -5.43
CA LEU A 119 43.48 -13.47 -5.06
C LEU A 119 44.99 -13.66 -5.19
N VAL A 120 45.56 -13.14 -6.28
CA VAL A 120 46.99 -12.93 -6.38
C VAL A 120 47.29 -12.00 -5.21
N GLN A 121 47.69 -12.58 -4.08
CA GLN A 121 48.34 -11.85 -3.03
C GLN A 121 49.62 -11.36 -3.69
N THR A 122 49.62 -10.08 -4.07
CA THR A 122 50.83 -9.32 -4.25
C THR A 122 51.56 -9.32 -2.91
N GLN A 123 52.28 -10.42 -2.63
CA GLN A 123 53.38 -10.39 -1.68
C GLN A 123 54.38 -9.42 -2.28
N SER A 124 54.31 -8.18 -1.81
CA SER A 124 55.38 -7.22 -1.90
C SER A 124 56.48 -7.74 -0.99
N GLU A 125 57.25 -8.72 -1.47
CA GLU A 125 58.42 -9.24 -0.79
C GLU A 125 59.56 -8.24 -1.03
N ALA A 126 59.56 -7.20 -0.20
CA ALA A 126 60.71 -6.33 -0.02
C ALA A 126 61.78 -7.12 0.76
N GLN A 127 62.67 -7.80 0.03
CA GLN A 127 63.86 -8.39 0.61
C GLN A 127 65.12 -7.88 -0.10
N PRO A 128 65.73 -6.77 0.36
CA PRO A 128 67.07 -6.40 -0.06
C PRO A 128 68.07 -7.31 0.68
N THR A 129 68.48 -8.39 0.01
CA THR A 129 69.70 -9.13 0.37
C THR A 129 70.90 -8.24 0.11
N GLY A 130 71.63 -7.89 1.18
CA GLY A 130 72.85 -7.12 1.10
C GLY A 130 74.04 -7.92 0.58
N SER A 131 75.19 -7.27 0.75
CA SER A 131 76.55 -7.81 0.78
C SER A 131 77.40 -7.49 -0.44
N ASP A 132 78.08 -6.34 -0.38
CA ASP A 132 79.43 -6.17 -0.92
C ASP A 132 80.18 -5.17 -0.03
N ALA A 133 81.03 -5.70 0.86
CA ALA A 133 82.04 -4.92 1.57
C ALA A 133 83.38 -5.65 1.46
N PRO A 134 84.39 -5.07 0.77
CA PRO A 134 85.69 -5.71 0.60
C PRO A 134 86.53 -5.65 1.87
N GLN A 135 87.18 -6.78 2.15
CA GLN A 135 88.19 -6.92 3.18
C GLN A 135 89.44 -6.10 2.83
N TYR A 136 89.86 -5.21 3.73
CA TYR A 136 91.18 -4.59 3.69
C TYR A 136 92.10 -5.29 4.68
N THR A 137 93.06 -6.02 4.14
CA THR A 137 94.21 -6.61 4.81
C THR A 137 95.21 -5.51 5.18
N ALA A 138 95.68 -5.52 6.43
CA ALA A 138 96.73 -4.66 6.93
C ALA A 138 98.12 -5.13 6.47
N GLN A 139 98.99 -4.18 6.13
CA GLN A 139 100.42 -4.17 6.47
C GLN A 139 100.88 -2.73 6.69
#